data_AF-X0TUC2-F1
#
_entry.id   AF-X0TUC2-F1
#
_cell.length_a   1.000
_cell.length_b   1.000
_cell.length_c   1.000
_cell.angle_alpha   90.00
_cell.angle_beta   90.00
_cell.angle_gamma   90.00
#
_symmetry.space_group_name_H-M   'P 1'
#
loop_
_entity.id
_entity.type
_entity.pdbx_description
1 polymer ?
#
loop_
_entity_poly.entity_id
_entity_poly.type
_entity_poly.pdbx_seq_one_letter_code
_entity_poly.pdbx_strand_id
1 'polypeptide(L)'
;MATNFIKPEFVWMNGKIIPFDEAVVHVMTPTARYGTNVFEGIRAYWGEEKKELYAFRLNDHYQRLFESMKIMRLHSEYTTEDCQQIFVQLVRENKFKEDL
;
A
#
# COMPACT_ATOMS: atom_id res chain seq x y z
N MET A 1 8.71 -2.32 -22.45
CA MET A 1 8.26 -1.03 -21.89
C MET A 1 8.92 -0.89 -20.54
N ALA A 2 9.87 0.03 -20.39
CA ALA A 2 10.43 0.31 -19.08
C ALA A 2 9.38 1.10 -18.29
N THR A 3 8.74 0.45 -17.31
CA THR A 3 7.94 1.14 -16.31
C THR A 3 8.88 2.07 -15.53
N ASN A 4 8.66 3.38 -15.64
CA ASN A 4 9.39 4.36 -14.86
C ASN A 4 9.03 4.13 -13.39
N PHE A 5 9.98 3.64 -12.59
CA PHE A 5 9.76 3.40 -11.16
C PHE A 5 9.90 4.74 -10.44
N ILE A 6 8.78 5.29 -9.96
CA ILE A 6 8.78 6.47 -9.10
C ILE A 6 9.14 5.98 -7.69
N LYS A 7 10.34 6.32 -7.23
CA LYS A 7 10.72 6.07 -5.83
C LYS A 7 9.93 7.03 -4.94
N PRO A 8 9.05 6.53 -4.05
CA PRO A 8 8.33 7.40 -3.13
C PRO A 8 9.28 7.94 -2.06
N GLU A 9 8.94 9.07 -1.45
CA GLU A 9 9.70 9.64 -0.33
C GLU A 9 9.44 8.86 0.96
N PHE A 10 8.18 8.48 1.18
CA PHE A 10 7.72 7.80 2.37
C PHE A 10 6.95 6.52 2.07
N VAL A 11 7.02 5.57 3.00
CA VAL A 11 6.17 4.39 3.03
C VAL A 11 5.54 4.24 4.39
N TRP A 12 4.42 3.52 4.45
CA TRP A 12 3.83 3.12 5.72
C TRP A 12 4.34 1.73 6.12
N MET A 13 4.83 1.59 7.35
CA MET A 13 5.30 0.32 7.92
C MET A 13 4.97 0.26 9.41
N ASN A 14 4.22 -0.78 9.82
CA ASN A 14 3.91 -1.08 11.23
C ASN A 14 3.37 0.12 12.03
N GLY A 15 2.38 0.82 11.49
CA GLY A 15 1.73 1.95 12.17
C GLY A 15 2.41 3.30 12.00
N LYS A 16 3.50 3.39 11.22
CA LYS A 16 4.26 4.63 11.03
C LYS A 16 4.52 4.93 9.56
N ILE A 17 4.52 6.21 9.22
CA ILE A 17 5.07 6.69 7.94
C ILE A 17 6.56 6.96 8.17
N ILE A 18 7.41 6.29 7.39
CA ILE A 18 8.87 6.34 7.49
C ILE A 18 9.49 6.63 6.13
N PRO A 19 10.73 7.16 6.06
CA PRO A 19 11.44 7.30 4.78
C PRO A 19 11.56 5.97 4.05
N PHE A 20 11.42 5.98 2.72
CA PHE A 20 11.44 4.76 1.91
C PHE A 20 12.69 3.90 2.15
N ASP A 21 13.86 4.52 2.31
CA ASP A 21 15.13 3.81 2.49
C ASP A 21 15.27 3.15 3.88
N GLU A 22 14.41 3.50 4.84
CA GLU A 22 14.39 2.90 6.19
C GLU A 22 13.46 1.68 6.27
N ALA A 23 12.65 1.43 5.23
CA ALA A 23 11.68 0.34 5.20
C ALA A 23 12.35 -1.01 4.92
N VAL A 24 12.94 -1.59 5.95
CA VAL A 24 13.72 -2.83 5.86
C VAL A 24 13.05 -3.97 6.62
N VAL A 25 13.06 -5.16 6.02
CA VAL A 25 12.71 -6.42 6.69
C VAL A 25 13.93 -7.30 6.80
N HIS A 26 14.07 -8.02 7.91
CA HIS A 26 15.18 -8.95 8.08
C HIS A 26 15.05 -10.13 7.09
N VAL A 27 16.18 -10.59 6.53
CA VAL A 27 16.18 -11.71 5.55
C VAL A 27 15.59 -13.00 6.10
N MET A 28 15.63 -13.18 7.43
CA MET A 28 15.02 -14.33 8.11
C MET A 28 13.51 -14.17 8.37
N THR A 29 12.83 -13.12 7.93
CA THR A 29 11.37 -13.04 8.05
C THR A 29 10.69 -14.15 7.23
N PRO A 30 9.51 -14.66 7.65
CA PRO A 30 8.77 -15.65 6.86
C PRO A 30 8.45 -15.16 5.44
N THR A 31 8.16 -13.87 5.30
CA THR A 31 7.92 -13.22 4.01
C THR A 31 9.15 -13.27 3.10
N ALA A 32 10.35 -12.95 3.60
CA ALA A 32 11.57 -13.02 2.80
C ALA A 32 12.03 -14.45 2.50
N ARG A 33 11.90 -15.39 3.46
CA ARG A 33 12.36 -16.78 3.29
C ARG A 33 11.43 -17.64 2.46
N TYR A 34 10.12 -17.52 2.68
CA TYR A 34 9.12 -18.45 2.14
C TYR A 34 8.08 -17.76 1.26
N GLY A 35 8.20 -16.45 1.05
CA GLY A 35 7.19 -15.68 0.31
C GLY A 35 5.86 -15.57 1.06
N THR A 36 5.82 -15.86 2.36
CA THR A 36 4.57 -15.87 3.13
C THR A 36 4.07 -14.44 3.36
N ASN A 37 3.17 -13.98 2.50
CA ASN A 37 2.42 -12.74 2.62
C ASN A 37 1.13 -12.82 1.80
N VAL A 38 0.30 -11.78 1.94
CA VAL A 38 -0.73 -11.41 0.96
C VAL A 38 -0.56 -9.94 0.65
N PHE A 39 -0.89 -9.52 -0.58
CA PHE A 39 -0.73 -8.14 -1.01
C PHE A 39 -1.83 -7.73 -1.99
N GLU A 40 -1.95 -6.42 -2.19
CA GLU A 40 -2.85 -5.82 -3.17
C GLU A 40 -2.10 -4.84 -4.07
N GLY A 41 -2.49 -4.82 -5.35
CA GLY A 41 -2.07 -3.78 -6.29
C GLY A 41 -3.21 -2.79 -6.47
N ILE A 42 -3.07 -1.59 -5.90
CA ILE A 42 -4.08 -0.53 -5.95
C ILE A 42 -3.59 0.55 -6.89
N ARG A 43 -4.43 0.93 -7.86
CA ARG A 43 -4.15 2.03 -8.80
C ARG A 43 -4.88 3.30 -8.37
N ALA A 44 -4.22 4.45 -8.56
CA ALA A 44 -4.84 5.76 -8.40
C ALA A 44 -4.54 6.63 -9.63
N TYR A 45 -5.57 7.30 -10.15
CA TYR A 45 -5.45 8.06 -11.39
C TYR A 45 -5.41 9.55 -11.09
N TRP A 46 -4.47 10.26 -11.71
CA TRP A 46 -4.29 11.70 -11.57
C TRP A 46 -5.28 12.45 -12.46
N GLY A 47 -6.15 13.24 -11.83
CA GLY A 47 -7.05 14.16 -12.52
C GLY A 47 -6.41 15.53 -12.66
N GLU A 48 -5.87 15.85 -13.84
CA GLU A 48 -5.16 17.12 -14.10
C GLU A 48 -6.02 18.37 -13.82
N GLU A 49 -7.32 18.32 -14.14
CA GLU A 49 -8.23 19.46 -13.94
C GLU A 49 -8.39 19.85 -12.48
N LYS A 50 -8.51 18.85 -11.59
CA LYS A 50 -8.77 19.04 -10.16
C LYS A 50 -7.51 18.93 -9.31
N LYS A 51 -6.40 18.46 -9.89
CA LYS A 51 -5.13 18.15 -9.20
C LYS A 51 -5.35 17.20 -8.02
N GLU A 52 -6.15 16.16 -8.26
CA GLU A 52 -6.53 15.15 -7.28
C GLU A 52 -6.19 13.74 -7.79
N LEU A 53 -5.94 12.83 -6.85
CA LEU A 53 -5.80 11.40 -7.12
C LEU A 53 -7.10 10.65 -6.80
N TYR A 54 -7.52 9.80 -7.73
CA TYR A 54 -8.70 8.96 -7.59
C TYR A 54 -8.29 7.49 -7.47
N ALA A 55 -8.32 6.96 -6.24
CA ALA A 55 -8.07 5.54 -5.98
C ALA A 55 -9.23 4.68 -6.49
N PHE A 56 -8.96 3.75 -7.40
CA PHE A 56 -10.02 2.95 -8.02
C PHE A 56 -10.38 1.74 -7.16
N ARG A 57 -11.67 1.61 -6.81
CA ARG A 57 -12.24 0.47 -6.06
C ARG A 57 -11.49 0.13 -4.76
N LEU A 58 -11.02 1.15 -4.03
CA LEU A 58 -10.16 0.98 -2.85
C LEU A 58 -10.74 0.01 -1.80
N ASN A 59 -12.05 0.09 -1.53
CA ASN A 59 -12.72 -0.82 -0.60
C ASN A 59 -12.63 -2.28 -1.06
N ASP A 60 -12.86 -2.55 -2.34
CA ASP A 60 -12.88 -3.92 -2.87
C ASP A 60 -11.49 -4.57 -2.81
N HIS A 61 -10.43 -3.79 -3.00
CA HIS A 61 -9.06 -4.23 -2.80
C HIS A 61 -8.82 -4.68 -1.35
N TYR A 62 -9.21 -3.86 -0.36
CA TYR A 62 -9.02 -4.24 1.05
C TYR A 62 -9.93 -5.38 1.48
N GLN A 63 -11.17 -5.48 1.02
CA GLN A 63 -12.01 -6.65 1.29
C GLN A 63 -11.33 -7.93 0.77
N ARG A 64 -10.77 -7.91 -0.45
CA ARG A 64 -10.03 -9.05 -0.99
C ARG A 64 -8.75 -9.36 -0.21
N LEU A 65 -8.02 -8.34 0.25
CA LEU A 65 -6.85 -8.52 1.10
C LEU A 65 -7.21 -9.31 2.38
N PHE A 66 -8.27 -8.91 3.07
CA PHE A 66 -8.70 -9.55 4.33
C PHE A 66 -9.21 -10.97 4.12
N GLU A 67 -9.95 -11.24 3.05
CA GLU A 67 -10.32 -12.62 2.69
C GLU A 67 -9.08 -13.47 2.36
N SER A 68 -8.09 -12.90 1.69
CA SER A 68 -6.81 -13.58 1.43
C SER A 68 -6.03 -13.87 2.71
N MET A 69 -6.01 -12.93 3.66
CA MET A 69 -5.41 -13.14 4.99
C MET A 69 -6.08 -14.31 5.71
N LYS A 70 -7.41 -14.40 5.67
CA LYS A 70 -8.17 -15.50 6.27
C LYS A 70 -7.81 -16.86 5.68
N ILE A 71 -7.67 -16.97 4.36
CA ILE A 71 -7.23 -18.21 3.68
C ILE A 71 -5.83 -18.62 4.17
N MET A 72 -4.92 -17.65 4.31
CA MET A 72 -3.55 -17.85 4.77
C MET A 72 -3.41 -17.96 6.29
N ARG A 73 -4.52 -17.87 7.06
CA ARG A 73 -4.54 -17.85 8.53
C ARG A 73 -3.66 -16.73 9.13
N LEU A 74 -3.62 -15.59 8.46
CA LEU A 74 -2.99 -14.36 8.93
C LEU A 74 -4.03 -13.49 9.64
N HIS A 75 -3.58 -12.74 10.64
CA HIS A 75 -4.42 -11.83 11.41
C HIS A 75 -3.92 -10.39 11.23
N SER A 76 -4.87 -9.45 11.15
CA SER A 76 -4.60 -8.01 11.07
C SER A 76 -5.01 -7.35 12.39
N GLU A 77 -4.24 -6.36 12.85
CA GLU A 77 -4.64 -5.45 13.92
C GLU A 77 -5.49 -4.28 13.40
N TYR A 78 -5.55 -4.11 12.08
CA TYR A 78 -6.29 -3.05 11.38
C TYR A 78 -7.55 -3.60 10.75
N THR A 79 -8.55 -2.74 10.60
CA THR A 79 -9.78 -2.98 9.82
C THR A 79 -9.61 -2.55 8.36
N THR A 80 -10.60 -2.86 7.51
CA THR A 80 -10.62 -2.39 6.13
C THR A 80 -10.68 -0.86 6.05
N GLU A 81 -11.39 -0.23 6.98
CA GLU A 81 -11.53 1.22 7.10
C GLU A 81 -10.22 1.87 7.52
N ASP A 82 -9.52 1.29 8.50
CA ASP A 82 -8.19 1.77 8.93
C ASP A 82 -7.20 1.76 7.75
N CYS A 83 -7.18 0.67 6.98
CA CYS A 83 -6.32 0.53 5.81
C CYS A 83 -6.62 1.58 4.74
N GLN A 84 -7.90 1.91 4.49
CA GLN A 84 -8.28 2.98 3.56
C GLN A 84 -7.77 4.34 4.04
N GLN A 85 -7.91 4.64 5.33
CA GLN A 85 -7.43 5.90 5.91
C GLN A 85 -5.90 6.00 5.83
N ILE A 86 -5.18 4.91 6.14
CA ILE A 86 -3.72 4.80 6.02
C ILE A 86 -3.28 5.05 4.57
N PHE A 87 -3.95 4.44 3.59
CA PHE A 87 -3.65 4.65 2.17
C PHE A 87 -3.78 6.12 1.78
N VAL A 88 -4.90 6.75 2.12
CA VAL A 88 -5.16 8.17 1.81
C VAL A 88 -4.13 9.07 2.49
N GLN A 89 -3.78 8.79 3.74
CA GLN A 89 -2.75 9.53 4.47
C GLN A 89 -1.39 9.40 3.77
N LEU A 90 -0.95 8.19 3.46
CA LEU A 90 0.35 7.93 2.83
C LEU A 90 0.48 8.60 1.45
N VAL A 91 -0.57 8.54 0.63
CA VAL A 91 -0.59 9.19 -0.68
C VAL A 91 -0.50 10.71 -0.55
N ARG A 92 -1.17 11.29 0.45
CA ARG A 92 -1.09 12.73 0.74
C ARG A 92 0.30 13.16 1.19
N GLU A 93 0.96 12.39 2.06
CA GLU A 93 2.32 12.70 2.51
C GLU A 93 3.33 12.69 1.37
N ASN A 94 3.19 11.76 0.42
CA ASN A 94 4.06 11.67 -0.75
C ASN A 94 3.77 12.71 -1.85
N LYS A 95 2.62 13.39 -1.80
CA LYS A 95 2.27 14.51 -2.72
C LYS A 95 2.41 14.19 -4.20
N PHE A 96 2.08 12.96 -4.60
CA PHE A 96 2.11 12.53 -5.99
C PHE A 96 1.20 13.38 -6.88
N LYS A 97 1.64 13.63 -8.12
CA LYS A 97 0.93 14.42 -9.14
C LYS A 97 0.89 13.70 -10.50
N GLU A 98 0.81 12.38 -10.45
CA GLU A 98 0.81 11.49 -11.60
C GLU A 98 0.10 10.18 -11.23
N ASP A 99 -0.20 9.36 -12.24
CA ASP A 99 -0.83 8.06 -12.03
C ASP A 99 0.05 7.14 -11.18
N LEU A 100 -0.59 6.48 -10.21
CA LEU A 100 -0.01 5.43 -9.36
C LEU A 100 -0.53 4.07 -9.77
#